data_AF-A0A661MIQ7-F1
#
_entry.id   AF-A0A661MIQ7-F1
#
_cell.length_a   1.000
_cell.length_b   1.000
_cell.length_c   1.000
_cell.angle_alpha   90.00
_cell.angle_beta   90.00
_cell.angle_gamma   90.00
#
_symmetry.space_group_name_H-M   'P 1'
#
loop_
_entity.id
_entity.type
_entity.pdbx_description
1 polymer ?
#
loop_
_entity_poly.entity_id
_entity_poly.type
_entity_poly.pdbx_seq_one_letter_code
_entity_poly.pdbx_strand_id
1 'polypeptide(L)' 'MSDQEDEVPPNRHAEGVRVLCVPMPSPFPPAEPHGDLQLIFENAWFVTGSVPFKPLVRLVRNMVVLRHEGELTLVNA' A
#
# COMPACT_ATOMS: atom_id res chain seq x y z
N MET A 1 -1.00 44.55 -23.91
CA MET A 1 -0.95 44.19 -22.49
C MET A 1 -1.66 42.85 -22.39
N SER A 2 -1.19 41.80 -23.07
CA SER A 2 -0.09 40.89 -22.71
C SER A 2 -0.48 40.07 -21.48
N ASP A 3 -1.22 38.99 -21.78
CA ASP A 3 -1.52 37.87 -20.89
C ASP A 3 -0.23 37.31 -20.31
N GLN A 4 -0.15 37.24 -18.98
CA GLN A 4 0.98 36.69 -18.24
C GLN A 4 0.56 35.28 -17.81
N GLU A 5 0.98 34.28 -18.59
CA GLU A 5 0.79 32.86 -18.25
C GLU A 5 1.78 32.50 -17.13
N ASP A 6 1.28 32.32 -15.92
CA ASP A 6 2.06 31.84 -14.78
C ASP A 6 2.50 30.39 -15.03
N GLU A 7 3.79 30.20 -15.33
CA GLU A 7 4.46 28.92 -15.46
C GLU A 7 4.33 28.10 -14.16
N VAL A 8 3.64 26.96 -14.22
CA VAL A 8 3.62 25.96 -13.14
C VAL A 8 4.96 25.20 -13.15
N PRO A 9 5.78 25.25 -12.08
CA PRO A 9 7.07 24.60 -12.08
C PRO A 9 6.93 23.07 -12.12
N PRO A 10 7.82 22.35 -12.84
CA PRO A 10 7.75 20.90 -12.98
C PRO A 10 8.03 20.23 -11.64
N ASN A 11 7.10 19.35 -11.26
CA ASN A 11 7.10 18.55 -10.05
C ASN A 11 8.43 17.78 -9.91
N ARG A 12 9.27 18.18 -8.94
CA ARG A 12 10.53 17.49 -8.65
C ARG A 12 10.21 16.11 -8.08
N HIS A 13 10.74 15.09 -8.73
CA HIS A 13 10.74 13.70 -8.31
C HIS A 13 11.09 13.58 -6.82
N ALA A 14 10.14 13.12 -6.00
CA ALA A 14 10.39 12.76 -4.61
C ALA A 14 11.13 11.42 -4.58
N GLU A 15 12.47 11.47 -4.56
CA GLU A 15 13.32 10.34 -4.26
C GLU A 15 13.07 9.83 -2.83
N GLY A 16 12.63 8.58 -2.72
CA GLY A 16 13.14 7.65 -1.70
C GLY A 16 12.85 7.96 -0.23
N VAL A 17 11.59 8.25 0.15
CA VAL A 17 11.18 8.08 1.55
C VAL A 17 11.07 6.60 1.85
N ARG A 18 12.14 5.99 2.37
CA ARG A 18 12.03 4.69 3.04
C ARG A 18 11.39 4.91 4.41
N VAL A 19 10.10 4.63 4.51
CA VAL A 19 9.39 4.59 5.80
C VAL A 19 9.98 3.42 6.61
N LEU A 20 10.90 3.75 7.52
CA LEU A 20 11.30 2.82 8.58
C LEU A 20 10.14 2.75 9.58
N CYS A 21 9.21 1.83 9.35
CA CYS A 21 8.15 1.55 10.32
C CYS A 21 8.79 0.97 11.58
N VAL A 22 8.92 1.78 12.64
CA VAL A 22 9.32 1.30 13.96
C VAL A 22 8.12 0.55 14.55
N PRO A 23 8.23 -0.74 14.89
CA PRO A 23 7.09 -1.48 15.43
C PRO A 23 6.77 -0.94 16.83
N MET A 24 5.69 -0.18 16.94
CA MET A 24 5.05 0.09 18.23
C MET A 24 4.43 -1.21 18.76
N PRO A 25 4.40 -1.44 20.08
CA PRO A 25 3.71 -2.58 20.65
C PRO A 25 2.23 -2.51 20.27
N SER A 26 1.84 -3.39 19.35
CA SER A 26 0.47 -3.55 18.87
C SER A 26 -0.21 -4.63 19.69
N PRO A 27 -1.49 -4.48 20.07
CA PRO A 27 -2.27 -5.58 20.65
C PRO A 27 -2.52 -6.72 19.65
N PHE A 28 -2.15 -6.54 18.38
CA PHE A 28 -2.32 -7.50 17.30
C PHE A 28 -1.00 -8.20 16.95
N PRO A 29 -1.05 -9.46 16.47
CA PRO A 29 0.13 -10.14 15.97
C PRO A 29 0.81 -9.34 14.84
N PRO A 30 2.12 -9.51 14.63
CA PRO A 30 2.81 -8.86 13.54
C PRO A 30 2.22 -9.27 12.19
N ALA A 31 2.23 -8.34 11.24
CA ALA A 31 1.78 -8.63 9.88
C ALA A 31 2.63 -9.75 9.26
N GLU A 32 1.98 -10.70 8.60
CA GLU A 32 2.67 -11.70 7.80
C GLU A 32 3.32 -11.07 6.56
N PRO A 33 4.35 -11.69 5.97
CA PRO A 33 4.96 -11.19 4.74
C PRO A 33 3.95 -10.94 3.62
N HIS A 34 3.91 -9.69 3.16
CA HIS A 34 3.11 -9.22 2.04
C HIS A 34 3.92 -8.24 1.19
N GLY A 35 3.54 -8.10 -0.07
CA GLY A 35 4.06 -7.10 -0.98
C GLY A 35 3.46 -5.72 -0.75
N ASP A 36 3.81 -4.81 -1.65
CA ASP A 36 3.32 -3.42 -1.65
C ASP A 36 1.86 -3.33 -2.11
N LEU A 37 1.17 -2.28 -1.64
CA LEU A 37 -0.17 -1.90 -2.10
C LEU A 37 -0.09 -1.37 -3.54
N GLN A 38 -0.75 -2.05 -4.47
CA GLN A 38 -0.86 -1.62 -5.87
C GLN A 38 -2.25 -1.02 -6.10
N LEU A 39 -2.32 0.25 -6.47
CA LEU A 39 -3.60 0.90 -6.75
C LEU A 39 -4.30 0.22 -7.94
N ILE A 40 -5.55 -0.17 -7.76
CA ILE A 40 -6.41 -0.65 -8.86
C ILE A 40 -7.26 0.53 -9.37
N PHE A 41 -7.96 1.20 -8.46
CA PHE A 41 -8.76 2.41 -8.68
C PHE A 41 -8.92 3.18 -7.37
N GLU A 42 -9.59 4.34 -7.38
CA GLU A 42 -9.76 5.17 -6.19
C GLU A 42 -10.35 4.36 -5.02
N ASN A 43 -9.67 4.41 -3.87
CA ASN A 43 -10.05 3.68 -2.67
C ASN A 43 -9.98 2.14 -2.77
N ALA A 44 -9.29 1.57 -3.77
CA ALA A 44 -9.09 0.13 -3.91
C ALA A 44 -7.64 -0.23 -4.30
N TRP A 45 -7.03 -1.12 -3.52
CA TRP A 45 -5.65 -1.57 -3.71
C TRP A 45 -5.54 -3.09 -3.71
N PHE A 46 -4.71 -3.62 -4.59
CA PHE A 46 -4.30 -5.01 -4.62
C PHE A 46 -3.06 -5.24 -3.75
N VAL A 47 -3.03 -6.33 -3.01
CA VAL A 47 -1.90 -6.74 -2.17
C VAL A 47 -1.63 -8.23 -2.38
N THR A 48 -0.38 -8.58 -2.62
CA THR A 48 0.06 -9.97 -2.61
C THR A 48 0.55 -10.35 -1.22
N GLY A 49 0.07 -11.45 -0.67
CA GLY A 49 0.50 -12.00 0.61
C GLY A 49 0.98 -13.44 0.46
N SER A 50 1.58 -13.99 1.52
CA SER A 50 1.84 -15.43 1.54
C SER A 50 1.79 -16.03 2.94
N VAL A 51 1.21 -17.22 3.06
CA VAL A 51 1.16 -17.98 4.31
C VAL A 51 2.08 -19.19 4.28
N PRO A 52 2.70 -19.56 5.41
CA PRO A 52 3.41 -20.83 5.52
C PRO A 52 2.42 -21.99 5.38
N PHE A 53 2.68 -22.92 4.47
CA PHE A 53 1.86 -24.13 4.30
C PHE A 53 2.61 -25.39 4.75
N LYS A 54 3.90 -25.49 4.39
CA LYS A 54 4.83 -26.55 4.81
C LYS A 54 6.23 -25.94 5.00
N PRO A 55 7.18 -26.64 5.64
CA PRO A 55 8.58 -26.22 5.64
C PRO A 55 9.03 -25.88 4.21
N LEU A 56 9.59 -24.68 4.03
CA LEU A 56 10.05 -24.14 2.73
C LEU A 56 8.97 -23.85 1.68
N VAL A 57 7.68 -24.09 1.96
CA VAL A 57 6.58 -23.84 1.02
C VAL A 57 5.64 -22.78 1.57
N ARG A 58 5.42 -21.72 0.78
CA ARG A 58 4.45 -20.67 1.07
C ARG A 58 3.34 -20.68 0.01
N LEU A 59 2.09 -20.54 0.45
CA LEU A 59 0.95 -20.35 -0.44
C LEU A 59 0.75 -18.86 -0.69
N VAL A 60 0.68 -18.46 -1.95
CA VAL A 60 0.40 -17.07 -2.34
C VAL A 60 -1.08 -16.78 -2.12
N ARG A 61 -1.38 -15.62 -1.52
CA ARG A 61 -2.73 -15.08 -1.37
C ARG A 61 -2.83 -13.74 -2.06
N ASN A 62 -3.95 -13.53 -2.73
CA ASN A 62 -4.29 -12.24 -3.30
C ASN A 62 -5.32 -11.58 -2.39
N MET A 63 -5.03 -10.35 -1.98
CA MET A 63 -5.88 -9.57 -1.10
C MET A 63 -6.24 -8.25 -1.77
N VAL A 64 -7.40 -7.72 -1.42
CA VAL A 64 -7.84 -6.39 -1.84
C VAL A 64 -8.14 -5.57 -0.60
N VAL A 65 -7.53 -4.38 -0.50
CA VAL A 65 -7.88 -3.38 0.49
C VAL A 65 -8.87 -2.41 -0.14
N LEU A 66 -9.99 -2.18 0.54
CA LEU A 66 -11.01 -1.23 0.15
C LEU A 66 -11.10 -0.14 1.23
N ARG A 67 -11.24 1.12 0.81
CA ARG A 67 -11.54 2.25 1.69
C ARG A 67 -12.97 2.71 1.44
N HIS A 68 -13.79 2.79 2.48
CA HIS A 68 -15.16 3.27 2.38
C HIS A 68 -15.56 4.00 3.65
N GLU A 69 -16.14 5.20 3.53
CA GLU A 69 -16.62 6.02 4.67
C GLU A 69 -15.60 6.22 5.81
N GLY A 70 -14.31 6.26 5.47
CA GLY A 70 -13.23 6.43 6.44
C GLY A 70 -12.72 5.13 7.06
N GLU A 71 -13.31 3.99 6.72
CA GLU A 71 -12.89 2.66 7.16
C GLU A 71 -12.06 1.94 6.09
N LEU A 72 -11.23 0.99 6.54
CA LEU A 72 -10.44 0.12 5.67
C LEU A 72 -10.88 -1.33 5.87
N THR A 73 -11.23 -1.99 4.77
CA THR A 73 -11.64 -3.38 4.73
C THR A 73 -10.65 -4.19 3.91
N LEU A 74 -10.13 -5.27 4.50
CA LEU A 74 -9.28 -6.24 3.80
C LEU A 74 -10.13 -7.44 3.35
N VAL A 75 -10.21 -7.67 2.05
CA VAL A 75 -10.80 -8.87 1.44
C VAL A 75 -9.68 -9.86 1.16
N ASN A 76 -9.75 -11.03 1.78
CA ASN A 76 -8.76 -12.10 1.65
C ASN A 76 -9.46 -13.38 1.18
N ALA A 77 -8.93 -14.02 0.14
CA ALA A 77 -9.45 -15.26 -0.44
C ALA A 77 -8.71 -16.50 0.08
#